data_AF-A0A1M3LQ33-F1
#
_entry.id   AF-A0A1M3LQ33-F1
#
_cell.length_a   1.000
_cell.length_b   1.000
_cell.length_c   1.000
_cell.angle_alpha   90.00
_cell.angle_beta   90.00
_cell.angle_gamma   90.00
#
_symmetry.space_group_name_H-M   'P 1'
#
loop_
_entity.id
_entity.type
_entity.pdbx_description
1 polymer ?
#
loop_
_entity_poly.entity_id
_entity_poly.type
_entity_poly.pdbx_seq_one_letter_code
_entity_poly.pdbx_strand_id
1 'polypeptide(L)'
;MELELSTSLRATWVWAADRDQAELLRALLETGGCQVSAARGGNAEDRTLDLDIGVVALEGLECLRDAGYSFRWHPGQHPLDRTEDQYGIPVASAVSDRRAQ
;
A
#
# COMPACT_ATOMS: atom_id res chain seq x y z
N MET A 1 -11.21 -4.25 -5.04
CA MET A 1 -11.30 -3.05 -4.18
C MET A 1 -9.97 -2.33 -4.27
N GLU A 2 -9.93 -1.00 -4.23
CA GLU A 2 -8.68 -0.25 -4.47
C GLU A 2 -8.03 0.22 -3.16
N LEU A 3 -6.71 0.00 -3.03
CA LEU A 3 -5.88 0.43 -1.91
C LEU A 3 -4.86 1.46 -2.39
N GLU A 4 -4.47 2.37 -1.50
CA GLU A 4 -3.41 3.34 -1.83
C GLU A 4 -2.04 2.81 -1.36
N LEU A 5 -1.01 3.08 -2.15
CA LEU A 5 0.38 2.71 -1.84
C LEU A 5 1.25 3.94 -1.67
N SER A 6 2.17 3.88 -0.72
CA SER A 6 3.33 4.76 -0.72
C SER A 6 4.58 3.96 -0.41
N THR A 7 5.72 4.37 -0.96
CA THR A 7 7.00 3.70 -0.76
C THR A 7 8.09 4.68 -0.40
N SER A 8 9.14 4.14 0.21
CA SER A 8 10.43 4.80 0.41
C SER A 8 11.55 3.79 0.14
N LEU A 9 12.79 4.23 0.26
CA LEU A 9 13.97 3.36 0.22
C LEU A 9 14.02 2.31 1.34
N ARG A 10 13.08 2.32 2.30
CA ARG A 10 13.08 1.42 3.46
C ARG A 10 11.78 0.69 3.74
N ALA A 11 10.68 1.06 3.08
CA ALA A 11 9.37 0.51 3.40
C ALA A 11 8.37 0.74 2.28
N THR A 12 7.38 -0.13 2.23
CA THR A 12 6.18 -0.08 1.41
C THR A 12 4.98 -0.04 2.34
N TRP A 13 4.17 1.00 2.22
CA TRP A 13 2.98 1.18 3.02
C TRP A 13 1.72 0.98 2.18
N VAL A 14 0.77 0.27 2.76
CA VAL A 14 -0.59 0.12 2.25
C VAL A 14 -1.51 0.95 3.13
N TRP A 15 -2.30 1.81 2.50
CA TRP A 15 -3.30 2.64 3.19
C TRP A 15 -4.68 2.03 2.96
N ALA A 16 -5.29 1.59 4.06
CA ALA A 16 -6.69 1.23 4.07
C ALA A 16 -7.57 2.50 4.06
N ALA A 17 -8.84 2.33 3.72
CA ALA A 17 -9.86 3.38 3.80
C ALA A 17 -10.08 3.83 5.25
N ASP A 18 -10.06 2.87 6.19
CA ASP A 18 -10.26 3.09 7.60
C ASP A 18 -9.55 2.02 8.45
N ARG A 19 -9.67 2.15 9.77
CA ARG A 19 -9.07 1.23 10.74
C ARG A 19 -9.62 -0.20 10.61
N ASP A 20 -10.92 -0.35 10.41
CA ASP A 20 -11.55 -1.67 10.37
C ASP A 20 -11.06 -2.45 9.15
N GLN A 21 -10.93 -1.78 8.00
CA GLN A 21 -10.32 -2.37 6.82
C GLN A 21 -8.84 -2.70 7.07
N ALA A 22 -8.08 -1.86 7.77
CA ALA A 22 -6.68 -2.16 8.09
C ALA A 22 -6.52 -3.44 8.94
N GLU A 23 -7.41 -3.67 9.91
CA GLU A 23 -7.44 -4.91 10.69
C GLU A 23 -7.79 -6.14 9.83
N LEU A 24 -8.75 -5.99 8.90
CA LEU A 24 -9.09 -7.06 7.95
C LEU A 24 -7.92 -7.41 7.02
N LEU A 25 -7.24 -6.39 6.49
CA LEU A 25 -6.07 -6.57 5.64
C LEU A 25 -4.90 -7.20 6.40
N ARG A 26 -4.68 -6.80 7.65
CA ARG A 26 -3.69 -7.42 8.53
C ARG A 26 -3.98 -8.91 8.73
N ALA A 27 -5.20 -9.24 9.13
CA ALA A 27 -5.60 -10.63 9.36
C ALA A 27 -5.46 -11.48 8.08
N LEU A 28 -5.78 -10.90 6.92
CA LEU A 28 -5.61 -11.56 5.63
C LEU A 28 -4.14 -11.85 5.33
N LEU A 29 -3.25 -10.87 5.49
CA LEU A 29 -1.81 -11.02 5.29
C LEU A 29 -1.22 -12.06 6.23
N GLU A 30 -1.56 -12.00 7.53
CA GLU A 30 -1.11 -12.96 8.53
C GLU A 30 -1.59 -14.39 8.22
N THR A 31 -2.83 -14.54 7.75
CA THR A 31 -3.38 -15.85 7.33
C THR A 31 -2.69 -16.37 6.07
N GLY A 32 -2.26 -15.48 5.18
CA GLY A 32 -1.46 -15.80 3.99
C GLY A 32 0.02 -16.08 4.29
N GLY A 33 0.45 -15.93 5.56
CA GLY A 33 1.86 -16.09 5.95
C GLY A 33 2.75 -14.90 5.58
N CYS A 34 2.17 -13.78 5.14
CA CYS A 34 2.90 -12.57 4.79
C CYS A 34 3.28 -11.78 6.04
N GLN A 35 4.45 -11.15 6.02
CA GLN A 35 4.86 -10.26 7.10
C GLN A 35 4.16 -8.91 6.94
N VAL A 36 3.58 -8.42 8.04
CA VAL A 36 2.96 -7.11 8.12
C VAL A 36 3.17 -6.54 9.50
N SER A 37 3.37 -5.23 9.57
CA SER A 37 3.47 -4.51 10.84
C SER A 37 2.61 -3.25 10.83
N ALA A 38 2.32 -2.71 12.01
CA ALA A 38 1.76 -1.37 12.10
C ALA A 38 2.79 -0.36 11.57
N ALA A 39 2.33 0.60 10.75
CA ALA A 39 3.18 1.70 10.33
C ALA A 39 3.79 2.43 11.55
N ARG A 40 5.05 2.83 11.44
CA ARG A 40 5.80 3.50 12.52
C ARG A 40 6.30 4.86 12.05
N GLY A 41 6.20 5.87 12.91
CA GLY A 41 6.69 7.23 12.64
C GLY A 41 5.65 8.32 12.94
N GLY A 42 6.03 9.59 12.76
CA GLY A 42 5.20 10.74 13.14
C GLY A 42 3.91 10.91 12.32
N ASN A 43 3.83 10.31 11.14
CA ASN A 43 2.66 10.34 10.25
C ASN A 43 1.99 8.96 10.12
N ALA A 44 2.30 8.02 11.02
CA ALA A 44 1.67 6.71 11.00
C ALA A 44 0.20 6.85 11.45
N GLU A 45 -0.72 6.47 10.58
CA GLU A 45 -2.15 6.42 10.88
C GLU A 45 -2.58 4.98 11.19
N ASP A 46 -3.61 4.82 12.02
CA ASP A 46 -4.15 3.50 12.40
C ASP A 46 -4.65 2.67 11.19
N ARG A 47 -4.87 3.33 10.04
CA ARG A 47 -5.28 2.70 8.78
C ARG A 47 -4.11 2.26 7.89
N THR A 48 -2.87 2.48 8.32
CA THR A 48 -1.68 2.25 7.50
C THR A 48 -0.94 0.99 7.95
N LEU A 49 -0.67 0.10 6.99
CA LEU A 49 0.10 -1.13 7.18
C LEU A 49 1.48 -0.96 6.56
N ASP A 50 2.51 -1.47 7.23
CA ASP A 50 3.89 -1.50 6.74
C ASP A 50 4.25 -2.93 6.33
N LEU A 51 4.56 -3.09 5.04
CA LEU A 51 4.92 -4.36 4.41
C LEU A 51 6.44 -4.53 4.26
N ASP A 52 7.25 -3.72 4.94
CA ASP A 52 8.71 -3.72 4.77
C ASP A 52 9.11 -3.36 3.33
N ILE A 53 10.25 -3.85 2.83
CA ILE A 53 10.76 -3.54 1.49
C ILE A 53 11.24 -4.80 0.75
N GLY A 54 11.27 -4.72 -0.58
CA GLY A 54 11.84 -5.75 -1.43
C GLY A 54 10.93 -6.97 -1.51
N VAL A 55 11.49 -8.17 -1.30
CA VAL A 55 10.76 -9.44 -1.46
C VAL A 55 9.58 -9.53 -0.48
N VAL A 56 9.76 -9.09 0.76
CA VAL A 56 8.69 -9.12 1.78
C VAL A 56 7.50 -8.26 1.34
N ALA A 57 7.78 -7.06 0.84
CA ALA A 57 6.75 -6.17 0.33
C ALA A 57 6.07 -6.74 -0.92
N LEU A 58 6.83 -7.35 -1.84
CA LEU A 58 6.27 -8.03 -3.00
C LEU A 58 5.30 -9.14 -2.60
N GLU A 59 5.70 -10.05 -1.70
CA GLU A 59 4.84 -11.14 -1.22
C GLU A 59 3.54 -10.61 -0.60
N GLY A 60 3.62 -9.54 0.19
CA GLY A 60 2.44 -8.89 0.76
C GLY A 60 1.52 -8.28 -0.30
N LEU A 61 2.08 -7.59 -1.31
CA LEU A 61 1.29 -7.02 -2.41
C LEU A 61 0.66 -8.11 -3.29
N GLU A 62 1.35 -9.22 -3.52
CA GLU A 62 0.81 -10.38 -4.24
C GLU A 62 -0.35 -11.02 -3.48
N CYS A 63 -0.21 -11.23 -2.17
CA CYS A 63 -1.30 -11.74 -1.34
C CYS A 63 -2.55 -10.85 -1.41
N LEU A 64 -2.36 -9.53 -1.34
CA LEU A 64 -3.46 -8.57 -1.48
C LEU A 64 -4.06 -8.58 -2.90
N ARG A 65 -3.24 -8.64 -3.95
CA ARG A 65 -3.72 -8.75 -5.33
C ARG A 65 -4.56 -10.01 -5.53
N ASP A 66 -4.08 -11.13 -5.04
CA ASP A 66 -4.73 -12.45 -5.18
C ASP A 66 -6.04 -12.50 -4.37
N ALA A 67 -6.16 -11.69 -3.32
CA ALA A 67 -7.41 -11.43 -2.60
C ALA A 67 -8.38 -10.46 -3.33
N GLY A 68 -8.03 -9.98 -4.53
CA GLY A 68 -8.88 -9.11 -5.34
C GLY A 68 -8.72 -7.60 -5.08
N TYR A 69 -7.61 -7.20 -4.44
CA TYR A 69 -7.25 -5.79 -4.31
C TYR A 69 -6.49 -5.28 -5.54
N SER A 70 -6.73 -4.03 -5.88
CA SER A 70 -5.96 -3.26 -6.86
C SER A 70 -5.28 -2.09 -6.16
N PHE A 71 -4.27 -1.51 -6.80
CA PHE A 71 -3.45 -0.47 -6.17
C PHE A 71 -3.46 0.82 -6.98
N ARG A 72 -3.43 1.94 -6.27
CA ARG A 72 -3.07 3.26 -6.82
C ARG A 72 -2.05 3.95 -5.91
N TRP A 73 -1.30 4.90 -6.46
CA TRP A 73 -0.40 5.70 -5.64
C TRP A 73 -1.19 6.58 -4.66
N HIS A 74 -0.73 6.61 -3.42
CA HIS A 74 -1.19 7.56 -2.41
C HIS A 74 -0.87 8.99 -2.89
N PRO A 75 -1.77 9.97 -2.71
CA PRO A 75 -1.54 11.35 -3.16
C PRO A 75 -0.26 11.98 -2.58
N GLY A 76 0.18 11.52 -1.41
CA GLY A 76 1.42 11.94 -0.76
C GLY A 76 2.69 11.26 -1.27
N GLN A 77 2.61 10.24 -2.14
CA GLN A 77 3.79 9.60 -2.71
C GLN A 77 4.62 10.62 -3.50
N HIS A 78 5.95 10.61 -3.35
CA HIS A 78 6.79 11.51 -4.10
C HIS A 78 6.60 11.29 -5.62
N PRO A 79 6.37 12.33 -6.45
CA PRO A 79 6.01 12.15 -7.86
C PRO A 79 7.00 11.34 -8.70
N LEU A 80 8.30 11.41 -8.40
CA LEU A 80 9.33 10.64 -9.11
C LEU A 80 9.28 9.14 -8.83
N ASP A 81 8.69 8.74 -7.71
CA ASP A 81 8.59 7.36 -7.29
C ASP A 81 7.25 6.73 -7.72
N ARG A 82 6.42 7.46 -8.47
CA ARG A 82 5.15 6.97 -9.01
C ARG A 82 5.37 6.32 -10.37
N THR A 83 5.75 5.04 -10.35
CA THR A 83 5.91 4.21 -11.55
C THR A 83 4.59 3.52 -11.93
N GLU A 84 4.51 2.89 -13.11
CA GLU A 84 3.31 2.14 -13.54
C GLU A 84 3.11 0.84 -12.75
N ASP A 85 4.18 0.34 -12.14
CA ASP A 85 4.19 -0.84 -11.28
C ASP A 85 5.10 -0.64 -10.06
N GLN A 86 4.81 -1.39 -8.99
CA GLN A 86 5.67 -1.54 -7.84
C GLN A 86 6.03 -3.02 -7.71
N TYR A 87 7.32 -3.35 -7.88
CA TYR A 87 7.81 -4.74 -7.92
C TYR A 87 7.13 -5.61 -8.99
N GLY A 88 6.73 -5.04 -10.14
CA GLY A 88 6.00 -5.75 -11.18
C GLY A 88 4.49 -5.88 -10.92
N ILE A 89 3.97 -5.35 -9.80
CA ILE A 89 2.54 -5.27 -9.50
C ILE A 89 1.98 -3.95 -10.03
N PRO A 90 0.95 -3.96 -10.88
CA PRO A 90 0.40 -2.72 -11.44
C PRO A 90 -0.11 -1.76 -10.35
N VAL A 91 0.27 -0.48 -10.48
CA VAL A 91 -0.19 0.60 -9.60
C VAL A 91 -0.68 1.76 -10.45
N ALA A 92 -1.97 2.08 -10.34
CA ALA A 92 -2.52 3.22 -11.05
C ALA A 92 -1.89 4.52 -10.54
N SER A 93 -1.66 5.46 -11.46
CA SER A 93 -1.32 6.83 -11.08
C SER A 93 -2.42 7.40 -10.16
N ALA A 94 -2.02 8.09 -9.10
CA ALA A 94 -2.98 8.88 -8.32
C ALA A 94 -3.74 9.78 -9.28
N VAL A 95 -5.07 9.67 -9.33
CA VAL A 95 -5.91 10.57 -10.12
C VAL A 95 -5.59 11.97 -9.62
N SER A 96 -4.79 12.71 -10.39
CA SER A 96 -4.62 14.13 -10.14
C SER A 96 -5.97 14.74 -10.41
N ASP A 97 -6.69 15.12 -9.37
CA ASP A 97 -7.83 16.00 -9.50
C ASP A 97 -7.29 17.36 -10.00
N ARG A 98 -6.99 17.44 -11.30
CA ARG A 98 -6.93 18.72 -12.00
C ARG A 98 -8.38 19.16 -12.21
N ARG A 99 -9.05 19.55 -11.12
CA ARG A 99 -10.19 20.47 -11.21
C ARG A 99 -9.67 21.88 -10.97
N ALA A 100 -9.56 22.58 -12.10
CA ALA A 100 -9.74 24.02 -12.29
C ALA A 100 -9.29 24.95 -11.14
N GLN A 101 -8.16 25.63 -11.37
CA GLN A 101 -8.03 27.06 -11.08
C GLN A 101 -7.44 27.74 -12.31
#